data_AF-A0A3D0CXC6-F1
#
_entry.id   AF-A0A3D0CXC6-F1
#
_cell.length_a   1.000
_cell.length_b   1.000
_cell.length_c   1.000
_cell.angle_alpha   90.00
_cell.angle_beta   90.00
_cell.angle_gamma   90.00
#
_symmetry.space_group_name_H-M   'P 1'
#
loop_
_entity.id
_entity.type
_entity.pdbx_description
1 polymer ?
#
loop_
_entity_poly.entity_id
_entity_poly.type
_entity_poly.pdbx_seq_one_letter_code
_entity_poly.pdbx_strand_id
1 'polypeptide(L)'
;MAQLPLTPEQHRRLVRLIAARAGVLTPLQRENLLERAGLLAFREALHFDTSPQDFSQQLVRVLQAHGTLAATGQPALVSLLREVREIVAGQEEEAAFLDALLAPYEAPTATLRASASPGAGPIRVLFLAANPKDTTHLRLDHEVRTIRERLREADLRDRFHLDQEWAVRDTDLSRSLLAHRPHLVHFAGHGERGGVLVLEDASGNVRPLDPEILSDLFRILRDDIRCVLLNACWSEEQARALVEQAGIPCVIGMTRRIADTSAVAFAAGFYRALGYGRALQTAFELGRNELSFVAPGESDVPRLLTGSGVDPATLTIG
;
A
#
# COMPACT_ATOMS: atom_id res chain seq x y z
N MET A 1 15.79 14.28 21.80
CA MET A 1 14.71 14.85 20.96
C MET A 1 15.36 15.46 19.74
N ALA A 2 15.26 14.84 18.58
CA ALA A 2 15.74 15.44 17.34
C ALA A 2 14.80 16.59 16.97
N GLN A 3 15.31 17.83 16.96
CA GLN A 3 14.59 19.00 16.44
C GLN A 3 15.15 19.35 15.06
N LEU A 4 14.37 20.07 14.24
CA LEU A 4 14.88 20.72 13.04
C LEU A 4 15.33 22.14 13.41
N PRO A 5 16.64 22.40 13.56
CA PRO A 5 17.12 23.75 13.82
C PRO A 5 16.95 24.59 12.54
N LEU A 6 16.18 25.67 12.63
CA LEU A 6 16.09 26.67 11.57
C LEU A 6 16.87 27.93 11.99
N THR A 7 17.66 28.49 11.09
CA THR A 7 18.20 29.84 11.27
C THR A 7 17.06 30.87 11.27
N PRO A 8 17.25 32.07 11.85
CA PRO A 8 16.24 33.13 11.80
C PRO A 8 15.80 33.50 10.37
N GLU A 9 16.71 33.37 9.40
CA GLU A 9 16.40 33.60 8.00
C GLU A 9 15.55 32.48 7.40
N GLN A 10 15.92 31.22 7.63
CA GLN A 10 15.14 30.06 7.19
C GLN A 10 13.74 30.07 7.80
N HIS A 11 13.61 30.41 9.09
CA HIS A 11 12.32 30.55 9.75
C HIS A 11 11.45 31.63 9.06
N ARG A 12 12.00 32.84 8.84
CA ARG A 12 11.26 33.92 8.17
C ARG A 12 10.88 33.60 6.73
N ARG A 13 11.72 32.86 6.01
CA ARG A 13 11.44 32.42 4.63
C ARG A 13 10.34 31.36 4.61
N LEU A 14 10.42 30.37 5.50
CA LEU A 14 9.42 29.32 5.63
C LEU A 14 8.03 29.85 6.00
N VAL A 15 7.95 30.75 6.98
CA VAL A 15 6.66 31.36 7.38
C VAL A 15 6.02 32.11 6.21
N ARG A 16 6.80 32.89 5.46
CA ARG A 16 6.30 33.62 4.28
C ARG A 16 5.82 32.66 3.19
N LEU A 17 6.55 31.58 2.96
CA LEU A 17 6.19 30.57 1.97
C LEU A 17 4.87 29.88 2.35
N ILE A 18 4.70 29.44 3.60
CA ILE A 18 3.46 28.81 4.06
C ILE A 18 2.29 29.79 3.92
N ALA A 19 2.44 31.03 4.39
CA ALA A 19 1.39 32.04 4.34
C ALA A 19 0.92 32.36 2.91
N ALA A 20 1.84 32.33 1.94
CA ALA A 20 1.55 32.66 0.56
C ALA A 20 1.05 31.47 -0.27
N ARG A 21 1.51 30.25 0.02
CA ARG A 21 1.40 29.12 -0.91
C ARG A 21 0.74 27.87 -0.33
N ALA A 22 0.79 27.65 0.99
CA ALA A 22 0.34 26.39 1.58
C ALA A 22 -1.18 26.27 1.75
N GLY A 23 -1.96 27.14 1.09
CA GLY A 23 -3.42 27.15 1.18
C GLY A 23 -3.89 27.34 2.61
N VAL A 24 -3.52 28.46 3.25
CA VAL A 24 -3.85 28.79 4.65
C VAL A 24 -4.69 30.09 4.77
N LEU A 25 -5.43 30.44 3.72
CA LEU A 25 -6.20 31.69 3.67
C LEU A 25 -7.43 31.63 4.59
N THR A 26 -8.05 30.44 4.73
CA THR A 26 -9.23 30.24 5.59
C THR A 26 -8.96 29.24 6.72
N PRO A 27 -9.76 29.25 7.80
CA PRO A 27 -9.69 28.26 8.88
C PRO A 27 -9.75 26.81 8.39
N LEU A 28 -10.67 26.51 7.47
CA LEU A 28 -10.82 25.17 6.88
C LEU A 28 -9.57 24.74 6.11
N GLN A 29 -8.98 25.67 5.36
CA GLN A 29 -7.75 25.47 4.61
C GLN A 29 -6.55 25.12 5.51
N ARG A 30 -6.47 25.78 6.67
CA ARG A 30 -5.46 25.49 7.71
C ARG A 30 -5.67 24.12 8.33
N GLU A 31 -6.91 23.73 8.58
CA GLU A 31 -7.26 22.41 9.11
C GLU A 31 -6.89 21.30 8.11
N ASN A 32 -7.22 21.49 6.83
CA ASN A 32 -6.84 20.57 5.75
C ASN A 32 -5.30 20.45 5.58
N LEU A 33 -4.54 21.53 5.80
CA LEU A 33 -3.08 21.46 5.79
C LEU A 33 -2.56 20.59 6.94
N LEU A 34 -3.11 20.74 8.15
CA LEU A 34 -2.73 19.92 9.29
C LEU A 34 -3.11 18.46 9.09
N GLU A 35 -4.29 18.18 8.54
CA GLU A 35 -4.74 16.82 8.25
C GLU A 35 -3.81 16.10 7.27
N ARG A 36 -3.53 16.72 6.11
CA ARG A 36 -2.62 16.14 5.11
C ARG A 36 -1.20 15.94 5.64
N ALA A 37 -0.72 16.87 6.46
CA ALA A 37 0.59 16.75 7.10
C ALA A 37 0.63 15.77 8.29
N GLY A 38 -0.51 15.18 8.70
CA GLY A 38 -0.59 14.29 9.87
C GLY A 38 -0.39 15.02 11.21
N LEU A 39 -0.76 16.30 11.27
CA LEU A 39 -0.51 17.23 12.37
C LEU A 39 -1.79 17.67 13.09
N LEU A 40 -2.91 16.94 12.94
CA LEU A 40 -4.16 17.26 13.64
C LEU A 40 -4.02 17.27 15.17
N ALA A 41 -3.09 16.51 15.73
CA ALA A 41 -2.78 16.51 17.16
C ALA A 41 -2.33 17.90 17.68
N PHE A 42 -1.90 18.81 16.80
CA PHE A 42 -1.48 20.18 17.16
C PHE A 42 -2.61 21.20 17.08
N ARG A 43 -3.81 20.80 16.63
CA ARG A 43 -4.94 21.70 16.42
C ARG A 43 -5.27 22.55 17.66
N GLU A 44 -5.30 21.94 18.83
CA GLU A 44 -5.64 22.64 20.08
C GLU A 44 -4.58 23.68 20.49
N ALA A 45 -3.35 23.56 19.98
CA ALA A 45 -2.27 24.50 20.22
C ALA A 45 -2.21 25.65 19.18
N LEU A 46 -3.16 25.71 18.24
CA LEU A 46 -3.18 26.65 17.12
C LEU A 46 -4.44 27.53 17.12
N HIS A 47 -4.28 28.83 16.82
CA HIS A 47 -5.41 29.74 16.64
C HIS A 47 -5.75 29.88 15.15
N PHE A 48 -6.93 29.40 14.78
CA PHE A 48 -7.36 29.34 13.39
C PHE A 48 -7.99 30.63 12.87
N ASP A 49 -8.38 31.56 13.75
CA ASP A 49 -8.99 32.85 13.39
C ASP A 49 -7.97 34.00 13.41
N THR A 50 -6.84 33.79 12.72
CA THR A 50 -5.73 34.75 12.61
C THR A 50 -5.39 35.07 11.15
N SER A 51 -4.45 35.98 10.89
CA SER A 51 -3.98 36.19 9.52
C SER A 51 -3.19 34.97 9.00
N PRO A 52 -3.08 34.74 7.68
CA PRO A 52 -2.24 33.66 7.13
C PRO A 52 -0.80 33.71 7.63
N GLN A 53 -0.27 34.92 7.81
CA GLN A 53 1.08 35.16 8.32
C GLN A 53 1.21 34.75 9.79
N ASP A 54 0.27 35.17 10.64
CA ASP A 54 0.28 34.87 12.07
C ASP A 54 0.07 33.38 12.34
N PHE A 55 -0.86 32.75 11.62
CA PHE A 55 -1.08 31.31 11.66
C PHE A 55 0.20 30.56 11.30
N SER A 56 0.83 30.90 10.17
CA SER A 56 2.07 30.25 9.71
C SER A 56 3.20 30.42 10.73
N GLN A 57 3.29 31.58 11.38
CA GLN A 57 4.29 31.85 12.40
C GLN A 57 4.02 31.05 13.69
N GLN A 58 2.77 30.90 14.11
CA GLN A 58 2.41 30.06 15.27
C GLN A 58 2.68 28.59 14.96
N LEU A 59 2.27 28.11 13.79
CA LEU A 59 2.45 26.73 13.34
C LEU A 59 3.92 26.29 13.36
N VAL A 60 4.80 27.04 12.69
CA VAL A 60 6.23 26.72 12.67
C VAL A 60 6.80 26.69 14.10
N ARG A 61 6.45 27.66 14.95
CA ARG A 61 6.91 27.71 16.34
C ARG A 61 6.46 26.50 17.16
N VAL A 62 5.19 26.12 17.08
CA VAL A 62 4.63 24.97 17.80
C VAL A 62 5.34 23.67 17.40
N LEU A 63 5.52 23.46 16.09
CA LEU A 63 6.16 22.23 15.58
C LEU A 63 7.66 22.16 15.90
N GLN A 64 8.37 23.29 15.90
CA GLN A 64 9.77 23.33 16.33
C GLN A 64 9.93 22.97 17.80
N ALA A 65 9.02 23.43 18.66
CA ALA A 65 9.07 23.20 20.11
C ALA A 65 8.74 21.75 20.49
N HIS A 66 7.88 21.06 19.73
CA HIS A 66 7.38 19.73 20.09
C HIS A 66 8.44 18.61 19.97
N GLY A 67 9.42 18.74 19.08
CA GLY A 67 10.40 17.68 18.82
C GLY A 67 9.89 16.65 17.81
N THR A 68 9.95 15.37 18.13
CA THR A 68 9.68 14.25 17.19
C THR A 68 8.27 13.68 17.32
N LEU A 69 7.64 13.33 16.21
CA LEU A 69 6.37 12.60 16.20
C LEU A 69 6.59 11.14 16.58
N ALA A 70 5.75 10.60 17.47
CA ALA A 70 5.84 9.20 17.90
C ALA A 70 5.61 8.21 16.74
N ALA A 71 4.78 8.57 15.76
CA ALA A 71 4.45 7.73 14.61
C ALA A 71 5.60 7.58 13.61
N THR A 72 6.48 8.58 13.47
CA THR A 72 7.54 8.59 12.43
C THR A 72 8.97 8.64 13.00
N GLY A 73 9.14 8.98 14.27
CA GLY A 73 10.45 9.24 14.89
C GLY A 73 11.14 10.51 14.38
N GLN A 74 10.52 11.29 13.48
CA GLN A 74 11.09 12.48 12.85
C GLN A 74 10.54 13.77 13.47
N PRO A 75 11.26 14.91 13.37
CA PRO A 75 10.76 16.18 13.89
C PRO A 75 9.40 16.54 13.26
N ALA A 76 8.44 17.04 14.06
CA ALA A 76 7.09 17.36 13.58
C ALA A 76 7.09 18.39 12.44
N LEU A 77 8.07 19.31 12.46
CA LEU A 77 8.28 20.27 11.38
C LEU A 77 8.65 19.62 10.05
N VAL A 78 9.31 18.45 10.04
CA VAL A 78 9.66 17.72 8.81
C VAL A 78 8.39 17.25 8.09
N SER A 79 7.35 16.82 8.79
CA SER A 79 6.07 16.45 8.19
C SER A 79 5.39 17.63 7.50
N LEU A 80 5.43 18.82 8.13
CA LEU A 80 4.92 20.05 7.49
C LEU A 80 5.74 20.42 6.25
N LEU A 81 7.07 20.33 6.33
CA LEU A 81 7.94 20.69 5.20
C LEU A 81 7.69 19.81 3.98
N ARG A 82 7.43 18.51 4.17
CA ARG A 82 7.08 17.60 3.06
C ARG A 82 5.76 17.99 2.40
N GLU A 83 4.71 18.24 3.17
CA GLU A 83 3.42 18.65 2.61
C GLU A 83 3.53 19.98 1.85
N VAL A 84 4.25 20.95 2.42
CA VAL A 84 4.47 22.24 1.78
C VAL A 84 5.32 22.10 0.51
N ARG A 85 6.27 21.16 0.49
CA ARG A 85 7.11 20.87 -0.68
C ARG A 85 6.31 20.30 -1.86
N GLU A 86 5.33 19.45 -1.59
CA GLU A 86 4.40 18.95 -2.62
C GLU A 86 3.55 20.08 -3.20
N ILE A 87 3.06 20.99 -2.35
CA ILE A 87 2.26 22.14 -2.78
C ILE A 87 3.03 23.08 -3.72
N VAL A 88 4.34 23.27 -3.48
CA VAL A 88 5.19 24.18 -4.28
C VAL A 88 6.02 23.45 -5.36
N ALA A 89 5.66 22.23 -5.74
CA ALA A 89 6.46 21.41 -6.66
C ALA A 89 6.74 22.05 -8.03
N GLY A 90 5.87 22.95 -8.50
CA GLY A 90 6.09 23.74 -9.72
C GLY A 90 6.97 25.00 -9.55
N GLN A 91 7.59 25.20 -8.39
CA GLN A 91 8.30 26.43 -8.04
C GLN A 91 9.74 26.13 -7.61
N GLU A 92 10.65 26.09 -8.57
CA GLU A 92 12.04 25.61 -8.39
C GLU A 92 12.78 26.24 -7.19
N GLU A 93 12.64 27.55 -6.98
CA GLU A 93 13.35 28.24 -5.89
C GLU A 93 12.77 27.93 -4.49
N GLU A 94 11.46 27.76 -4.39
CA GLU A 94 10.76 27.42 -3.15
C GLU A 94 10.96 25.94 -2.82
N ALA A 95 10.90 25.09 -3.85
CA ALA A 95 11.25 23.68 -3.80
C ALA A 95 12.69 23.46 -3.30
N ALA A 96 13.69 24.10 -3.93
CA ALA A 96 15.09 23.95 -3.55
C ALA A 96 15.37 24.40 -2.11
N PHE A 97 14.68 25.45 -1.64
CA PHE A 97 14.77 25.89 -0.25
C PHE A 97 14.28 24.82 0.74
N LEU A 98 13.14 24.18 0.45
CA LEU A 98 12.56 23.12 1.28
C LEU A 98 13.39 21.84 1.20
N ASP A 99 13.87 21.47 0.02
CA ASP A 99 14.73 20.31 -0.21
C ASP A 99 16.03 20.44 0.62
N ALA A 100 16.63 21.62 0.67
CA ALA A 100 17.79 21.89 1.52
C ALA A 100 17.51 21.72 3.03
N LEU A 101 16.29 22.02 3.49
CA LEU A 101 15.88 21.79 4.88
C LEU A 101 15.59 20.31 5.18
N LEU A 102 15.10 19.57 4.17
CA LEU A 102 14.73 18.17 4.28
C LEU A 102 15.93 17.22 4.14
N ALA A 103 16.97 17.62 3.40
CA ALA A 103 18.14 16.79 3.07
C ALA A 103 18.78 16.04 4.27
N PRO A 104 18.92 16.61 5.49
CA PRO A 104 19.46 15.86 6.64
C PRO A 104 18.52 14.76 7.19
N TYR A 105 17.24 14.79 6.80
CA TYR A 105 16.18 13.89 7.25
C TYR A 105 15.68 12.97 6.13
N GLU A 106 16.34 13.03 4.96
CA GLU A 106 16.29 12.02 3.92
C GLU A 106 17.23 10.88 4.31
N ALA A 107 16.73 9.65 4.31
CA ALA A 107 17.53 8.49 4.73
C ALA A 107 18.75 8.30 3.80
N PRO A 108 19.92 7.84 4.32
CA PRO A 108 21.08 7.58 3.49
C PRO A 108 20.77 6.51 2.45
N THR A 109 20.68 6.94 1.20
CA THR A 109 20.45 6.08 0.05
C THR A 109 21.77 5.37 -0.31
N ALA A 110 21.78 4.05 -0.23
CA ALA A 110 22.85 3.25 -0.83
C ALA A 110 22.93 3.55 -2.33
N THR A 111 24.16 3.76 -2.79
CA THR A 111 24.53 4.38 -4.06
C THR A 111 24.08 3.55 -5.28
N LEU A 112 23.25 4.13 -6.16
CA LEU A 112 23.17 3.70 -7.57
C LEU A 112 23.06 4.94 -8.46
N ARG A 113 23.96 5.00 -9.44
CA ARG A 113 24.17 6.12 -10.37
C ARG A 113 22.97 6.33 -11.30
N ALA A 114 22.81 7.60 -11.65
CA ALA A 114 21.84 8.21 -12.55
C ALA A 114 21.47 7.43 -13.82
N SER A 115 20.17 7.32 -14.11
CA SER A 115 19.50 8.10 -15.18
C SER A 115 17.99 7.81 -15.28
N ALA A 116 17.19 8.89 -15.44
CA ALA A 116 15.76 9.00 -15.79
C ALA A 116 14.71 8.95 -14.64
N SER A 117 13.83 9.97 -14.62
CA SER A 117 12.76 10.25 -13.64
C SER A 117 11.54 9.30 -13.73
N PRO A 118 10.51 9.55 -12.89
CA PRO A 118 10.23 8.94 -11.59
C PRO A 118 9.49 7.60 -11.69
N GLY A 119 9.87 6.64 -10.84
CA GLY A 119 9.13 5.40 -10.63
C GLY A 119 9.82 4.57 -9.57
N ALA A 120 9.10 4.25 -8.48
CA ALA A 120 9.57 3.44 -7.38
C ALA A 120 10.24 2.14 -7.87
N GLY A 121 11.16 1.61 -7.05
CA GLY A 121 11.83 0.32 -7.30
C GLY A 121 10.86 -0.82 -7.65
N PRO A 122 11.36 -1.99 -8.03
CA PRO A 122 10.53 -3.05 -8.61
C PRO A 122 9.30 -3.34 -7.75
N ILE A 123 8.15 -3.48 -8.42
CA ILE A 123 6.90 -3.96 -7.87
C ILE A 123 7.10 -5.41 -7.44
N ARG A 124 7.15 -5.65 -6.13
CA ARG A 124 7.33 -6.98 -5.53
C ARG A 124 5.99 -7.64 -5.33
N VAL A 125 5.81 -8.80 -5.96
CA VAL A 125 4.66 -9.67 -5.82
C VAL A 125 5.13 -10.95 -5.14
N LEU A 126 4.51 -11.29 -4.02
CA LEU A 126 4.73 -12.57 -3.34
C LEU A 126 3.55 -13.50 -3.63
N PHE A 127 3.81 -14.56 -4.39
CA PHE A 127 2.86 -15.65 -4.63
C PHE A 127 3.07 -16.76 -3.59
N LEU A 128 2.04 -17.05 -2.81
CA LEU A 128 2.03 -18.08 -1.77
C LEU A 128 1.10 -19.20 -2.22
N ALA A 129 1.65 -20.39 -2.41
CA ALA A 129 0.90 -21.58 -2.82
C ALA A 129 0.89 -22.66 -1.73
N ALA A 130 -0.31 -23.17 -1.41
CA ALA A 130 -0.50 -24.34 -0.57
C ALA A 130 -1.43 -25.34 -1.29
N ASN A 131 -0.99 -26.60 -1.42
CA ASN A 131 -1.74 -27.63 -2.13
C ASN A 131 -1.56 -28.97 -1.40
N PRO A 132 -2.15 -29.13 -0.20
CA PRO A 132 -1.98 -30.33 0.60
C PRO A 132 -2.33 -31.61 -0.15
N LYS A 133 -1.59 -32.68 0.11
CA LYS A 133 -1.72 -33.93 -0.66
C LYS A 133 -3.03 -34.69 -0.42
N ASP A 134 -3.72 -34.38 0.67
CA ASP A 134 -4.99 -34.98 1.09
C ASP A 134 -6.23 -34.16 0.64
N THR A 135 -6.03 -33.15 -0.21
CA THR A 135 -7.10 -32.39 -0.88
C THR A 135 -7.17 -32.67 -2.38
N THR A 136 -8.20 -32.13 -3.04
CA THR A 136 -8.26 -32.11 -4.51
C THR A 136 -7.12 -31.26 -5.06
N HIS A 137 -6.19 -31.88 -5.78
CA HIS A 137 -5.02 -31.20 -6.31
C HIS A 137 -5.38 -30.04 -7.26
N LEU A 138 -4.97 -28.81 -6.89
CA LEU A 138 -5.11 -27.62 -7.72
C LEU A 138 -3.94 -27.47 -8.71
N ARG A 139 -4.16 -26.79 -9.84
CA ARG A 139 -3.11 -26.53 -10.84
C ARG A 139 -2.45 -25.18 -10.59
N LEU A 140 -1.93 -24.98 -9.38
CA LEU A 140 -1.28 -23.73 -8.97
C LEU A 140 -0.04 -23.41 -9.83
N ASP A 141 0.64 -24.44 -10.35
CA ASP A 141 1.72 -24.32 -11.36
C ASP A 141 1.25 -23.58 -12.61
N HIS A 142 0.03 -23.90 -13.05
CA HIS A 142 -0.58 -23.30 -14.23
C HIS A 142 -0.95 -21.85 -14.00
N GLU A 143 -1.46 -21.53 -12.80
CA GLU A 143 -1.78 -20.15 -12.42
C GLU A 143 -0.53 -19.27 -12.46
N VAL A 144 0.55 -19.67 -11.77
CA VAL A 144 1.79 -18.89 -11.75
C VAL A 144 2.40 -18.75 -13.15
N ARG A 145 2.39 -19.81 -13.96
CA ARG A 145 2.85 -19.75 -15.35
C ARG A 145 2.06 -18.70 -16.13
N THR A 146 0.73 -18.72 -16.00
CA THR A 146 -0.17 -17.78 -16.67
C THR A 146 0.12 -16.35 -16.23
N ILE A 147 0.27 -16.09 -14.93
CA ILE A 147 0.64 -14.77 -14.39
C ILE A 147 1.96 -14.28 -15.01
N ARG A 148 3.00 -15.12 -15.03
CA ARG A 148 4.29 -14.78 -15.64
C ARG A 148 4.16 -14.44 -17.12
N GLU A 149 3.38 -15.19 -17.88
CA GLU A 149 3.12 -14.92 -19.31
C GLU A 149 2.47 -13.55 -19.49
N ARG A 150 1.40 -13.26 -18.73
CA ARG A 150 0.70 -11.97 -18.82
C ARG A 150 1.59 -10.79 -18.43
N LEU A 151 2.43 -10.94 -17.42
CA LEU A 151 3.39 -9.90 -17.04
C LEU A 151 4.46 -9.70 -18.11
N ARG A 152 4.95 -10.75 -18.78
CA ARG A 152 5.96 -10.65 -19.85
C ARG A 152 5.46 -9.95 -21.10
N GLU A 153 4.16 -10.07 -21.40
CA GLU A 153 3.50 -9.41 -22.53
C GLU A 153 3.34 -7.89 -22.32
N ALA A 154 3.43 -7.42 -21.08
CA ALA A 154 3.02 -6.08 -20.71
C ALA A 154 4.13 -5.01 -20.76
N ASP A 155 3.73 -3.75 -20.79
CA ASP A 155 4.64 -2.60 -20.93
C ASP A 155 5.58 -2.44 -19.72
N LEU A 156 5.07 -2.69 -18.51
CA LEU A 156 5.83 -2.57 -17.26
C LEU A 156 6.45 -3.90 -16.82
N ARG A 157 6.63 -4.88 -17.71
CA ARG A 157 7.15 -6.22 -17.38
C ARG A 157 8.42 -6.18 -16.52
N ASP A 158 9.33 -5.24 -16.81
CA ASP A 158 10.63 -5.10 -16.15
C ASP A 158 10.52 -4.45 -14.76
N ARG A 159 9.34 -3.95 -14.38
CA ARG A 159 9.05 -3.46 -13.04
C ARG A 159 8.53 -4.56 -12.11
N PHE A 160 8.00 -5.68 -12.60
CA PHE A 160 7.40 -6.71 -11.74
C PHE A 160 8.42 -7.80 -11.37
N HIS A 161 8.59 -8.00 -10.07
CA HIS A 161 9.31 -9.15 -9.51
C HIS A 161 8.30 -10.09 -8.85
N LEU A 162 8.21 -11.32 -9.35
CA LEU A 162 7.29 -12.35 -8.86
C LEU A 162 8.05 -13.42 -8.08
N ASP A 163 8.10 -13.25 -6.77
CA ASP A 163 8.62 -14.24 -5.83
C ASP A 163 7.54 -15.31 -5.55
N GLN A 164 7.97 -16.56 -5.36
CA GLN A 164 7.08 -17.69 -5.09
C GLN A 164 7.56 -18.49 -3.89
N GLU A 165 6.62 -18.81 -3.01
CA GLU A 165 6.79 -19.79 -1.96
C GLU A 165 5.74 -20.89 -2.17
N TRP A 166 6.19 -22.14 -2.16
CA TRP A 166 5.37 -23.33 -2.39
C TRP A 166 5.30 -24.16 -1.12
N ALA A 167 4.27 -25.01 -1.03
CA ALA A 167 4.01 -25.82 0.16
C ALA A 167 4.00 -24.97 1.44
N VAL A 168 3.32 -23.82 1.37
CA VAL A 168 3.35 -22.81 2.43
C VAL A 168 2.70 -23.37 3.69
N ARG A 169 3.44 -23.28 4.81
CA ARG A 169 2.96 -23.58 6.16
C ARG A 169 2.77 -22.29 6.95
N ASP A 170 2.08 -22.37 8.08
CA ASP A 170 1.84 -21.25 8.98
C ASP A 170 3.15 -20.52 9.38
N THR A 171 4.21 -21.26 9.69
CA THR A 171 5.52 -20.71 10.05
C THR A 171 6.26 -20.02 8.91
N ASP A 172 5.91 -20.33 7.65
CA ASP A 172 6.59 -19.74 6.49
C ASP A 172 6.04 -18.34 6.17
N LEU A 173 4.79 -18.04 6.53
CA LEU A 173 4.14 -16.76 6.18
C LEU A 173 4.91 -15.53 6.69
N SER A 174 5.25 -15.50 7.99
CA SER A 174 5.96 -14.36 8.58
C SER A 174 7.36 -14.21 8.00
N ARG A 175 8.08 -15.32 7.81
CA ARG A 175 9.39 -15.34 7.15
C ARG A 175 9.31 -14.76 5.74
N SER A 176 8.33 -15.20 4.95
CA SER A 176 8.20 -14.79 3.55
C SER A 176 7.79 -13.32 3.42
N LEU A 177 6.87 -12.84 4.26
CA LEU A 177 6.51 -11.41 4.28
C LEU A 177 7.71 -10.53 4.66
N LEU A 178 8.50 -10.94 5.66
CA LEU A 178 9.70 -10.21 6.08
C LEU A 178 10.81 -10.23 5.01
N ALA A 179 11.05 -11.38 4.38
CA ALA A 179 12.12 -11.56 3.39
C ALA A 179 11.83 -10.79 2.09
N HIS A 180 10.58 -10.84 1.62
CA HIS A 180 10.21 -10.32 0.30
C HIS A 180 9.64 -8.91 0.35
N ARG A 181 9.14 -8.45 1.51
CA ARG A 181 8.50 -7.13 1.71
C ARG A 181 7.54 -6.78 0.55
N PRO A 182 6.54 -7.61 0.24
CA PRO A 182 5.77 -7.48 -1.00
C PRO A 182 4.89 -6.22 -1.01
N HIS A 183 4.65 -5.68 -2.22
CA HIS A 183 3.57 -4.71 -2.43
C HIS A 183 2.23 -5.41 -2.69
N LEU A 184 2.28 -6.60 -3.30
CA LEU A 184 1.11 -7.43 -3.55
C LEU A 184 1.35 -8.85 -3.05
N VAL A 185 0.45 -9.36 -2.22
CA VAL A 185 0.45 -10.78 -1.81
C VAL A 185 -0.66 -11.50 -2.56
N HIS A 186 -0.33 -12.61 -3.21
CA HIS A 186 -1.29 -13.48 -3.85
C HIS A 186 -1.24 -14.83 -3.17
N PHE A 187 -2.27 -15.17 -2.40
CA PHE A 187 -2.45 -16.52 -1.89
C PHE A 187 -3.32 -17.33 -2.87
N ALA A 188 -2.83 -18.50 -3.27
CA ALA A 188 -3.57 -19.43 -4.11
C ALA A 188 -3.58 -20.82 -3.44
N GLY A 189 -4.78 -21.37 -3.24
CA GLY A 189 -4.95 -22.62 -2.53
C GLY A 189 -6.40 -22.89 -2.16
N HIS A 190 -6.59 -23.80 -1.21
CA HIS A 190 -7.93 -24.10 -0.71
C HIS A 190 -8.39 -23.08 0.33
N GLY A 191 -9.71 -22.93 0.40
CA GLY A 191 -10.38 -22.16 1.43
C GLY A 191 -11.68 -22.83 1.85
N GLU A 192 -12.06 -22.59 3.08
CA GLU A 192 -13.29 -23.08 3.70
C GLU A 192 -14.17 -21.90 4.14
N ARG A 193 -15.43 -22.20 4.50
CA ARG A 193 -16.34 -21.18 5.04
C ARG A 193 -15.75 -20.53 6.29
N GLY A 194 -16.16 -19.30 6.59
CA GLY A 194 -15.57 -18.54 7.70
C GLY A 194 -14.24 -17.86 7.35
N GLY A 195 -13.86 -17.79 6.07
CA GLY A 195 -12.62 -17.16 5.63
C GLY A 195 -11.35 -17.99 5.86
N VAL A 196 -11.48 -19.24 6.32
CA VAL A 196 -10.34 -20.10 6.64
C VAL A 196 -9.56 -20.43 5.36
N LEU A 197 -8.26 -20.11 5.36
CA LEU A 197 -7.33 -20.54 4.32
C LEU A 197 -6.68 -21.87 4.74
N VAL A 198 -6.42 -22.74 3.78
CA VAL A 198 -5.79 -24.03 4.04
C VAL A 198 -4.33 -23.99 3.61
N LEU A 199 -3.45 -24.25 4.57
CA LEU A 199 -2.01 -24.39 4.40
C LEU A 199 -1.60 -25.86 4.51
N GLU A 200 -0.29 -26.10 4.43
CA GLU A 200 0.29 -27.41 4.71
C GLU A 200 0.80 -27.52 6.16
N ASP A 201 0.74 -28.73 6.71
CA ASP A 201 1.50 -29.11 7.90
C ASP A 201 2.91 -29.62 7.51
N ALA A 202 3.71 -30.04 8.50
CA ALA A 202 5.04 -30.59 8.24
C ALA A 202 5.04 -31.92 7.44
N SER A 203 3.89 -32.58 7.33
CA SER A 203 3.69 -33.81 6.56
C SER A 203 3.07 -33.55 5.17
N GLY A 204 2.79 -32.29 4.82
CA GLY A 204 2.10 -31.90 3.58
C GLY A 204 0.60 -32.19 3.59
N ASN A 205 -0.02 -32.37 4.75
CA ASN A 205 -1.48 -32.51 4.89
C ASN A 205 -2.15 -31.16 5.19
N VAL A 206 -3.48 -31.14 5.14
CA VAL A 206 -4.31 -29.99 5.47
C VAL A 206 -3.96 -29.43 6.86
N ARG A 207 -3.63 -28.14 6.87
CA ARG A 207 -3.56 -27.32 8.08
C ARG A 207 -4.45 -26.08 7.90
N PRO A 208 -5.63 -26.03 8.53
CA PRO A 208 -6.45 -24.83 8.52
C PRO A 208 -5.72 -23.69 9.24
N LEU A 209 -5.71 -22.51 8.62
CA LEU A 209 -5.20 -21.30 9.22
C LEU A 209 -6.34 -20.52 9.86
N ASP A 210 -6.15 -20.19 11.13
CA ASP A 210 -7.03 -19.33 11.90
C ASP A 210 -7.11 -17.92 11.27
N PRO A 211 -8.31 -17.44 10.88
CA PRO A 211 -8.55 -16.11 10.30
C PRO A 211 -7.96 -14.94 11.11
N GLU A 212 -8.07 -15.01 12.44
CA GLU A 212 -7.59 -14.00 13.36
C GLU A 212 -6.06 -13.98 13.39
N ILE A 213 -5.40 -15.14 13.42
CA ILE A 213 -3.93 -15.24 13.36
C ILE A 213 -3.40 -14.61 12.06
N LEU A 214 -4.05 -14.89 10.92
CA LEU A 214 -3.65 -14.28 9.65
C LEU A 214 -3.82 -12.76 9.66
N SER A 215 -4.94 -12.28 10.20
CA SER A 215 -5.21 -10.84 10.32
C SER A 215 -4.18 -10.13 11.19
N ASP A 216 -3.82 -10.72 12.33
CA ASP A 216 -2.78 -10.19 13.20
C ASP A 216 -1.41 -10.17 12.52
N LEU A 217 -1.05 -11.21 11.76
CA LEU A 217 0.20 -11.24 11.01
C LEU A 217 0.29 -10.08 9.99
N PHE A 218 -0.76 -9.90 9.18
CA PHE A 218 -0.80 -8.80 8.22
C PHE A 218 -0.81 -7.45 8.93
N ARG A 219 -1.52 -7.30 10.05
CA ARG A 219 -1.51 -6.08 10.85
C ARG A 219 -0.09 -5.72 11.28
N ILE A 220 0.73 -6.70 11.66
CA ILE A 220 2.12 -6.49 12.09
C ILE A 220 3.05 -6.14 10.92
N LEU A 221 2.84 -6.73 9.73
CA LEU A 221 3.78 -6.68 8.59
C LEU A 221 3.23 -5.97 7.34
N ARG A 222 2.28 -5.04 7.50
CA ARG A 222 1.58 -4.39 6.38
C ARG A 222 2.33 -3.30 5.62
N ASP A 223 3.49 -2.84 6.09
CA ASP A 223 4.12 -1.56 5.71
C ASP A 223 4.11 -1.27 4.19
N ASP A 224 4.51 -2.25 3.39
CA ASP A 224 4.66 -2.11 1.95
C ASP A 224 3.45 -2.64 1.16
N ILE A 225 2.54 -3.36 1.82
CA ILE A 225 1.44 -4.08 1.18
C ILE A 225 0.35 -3.10 0.78
N ARG A 226 0.02 -3.10 -0.52
CA ARG A 226 -1.05 -2.29 -1.13
C ARG A 226 -2.26 -3.13 -1.48
N CYS A 227 -2.03 -4.39 -1.87
CA CYS A 227 -3.11 -5.30 -2.20
C CYS A 227 -2.82 -6.73 -1.73
N VAL A 228 -3.85 -7.42 -1.27
CA VAL A 228 -3.83 -8.87 -1.05
C VAL A 228 -4.90 -9.51 -1.94
N LEU A 229 -4.54 -10.54 -2.69
CA LEU A 229 -5.46 -11.38 -3.46
C LEU A 229 -5.53 -12.76 -2.78
N LEU A 230 -6.68 -13.07 -2.19
CA LEU A 230 -6.98 -14.36 -1.58
C LEU A 230 -7.76 -15.22 -2.58
N ASN A 231 -7.02 -15.89 -3.47
CA ASN A 231 -7.59 -16.78 -4.48
C ASN A 231 -7.88 -18.17 -3.89
N ALA A 232 -8.85 -18.19 -2.98
CA ALA A 232 -9.31 -19.37 -2.24
C ALA A 232 -10.82 -19.28 -2.03
N CYS A 233 -11.52 -20.41 -2.03
CA CYS A 233 -12.98 -20.43 -1.86
C CYS A 233 -13.40 -19.79 -0.53
N TRP A 234 -14.50 -19.02 -0.53
CA TRP A 234 -15.06 -18.38 0.67
C TRP A 234 -14.12 -17.42 1.43
N SER A 235 -13.08 -16.91 0.78
CA SER A 235 -12.09 -16.01 1.38
C SER A 235 -12.57 -14.56 1.58
N GLU A 236 -13.79 -14.19 1.16
CA GLU A 236 -14.32 -12.82 1.35
C GLU A 236 -14.37 -12.40 2.83
N GLU A 237 -14.73 -13.32 3.73
CA GLU A 237 -14.79 -13.03 5.16
C GLU A 237 -13.40 -12.66 5.71
N GLN A 238 -12.36 -13.39 5.30
CA GLN A 238 -10.98 -13.07 5.63
C GLN A 238 -10.52 -11.77 4.96
N ALA A 239 -10.91 -11.54 3.71
CA ALA A 239 -10.58 -10.32 2.99
C ALA A 239 -11.11 -9.08 3.72
N ARG A 240 -12.32 -9.18 4.27
CA ARG A 240 -12.92 -8.13 5.10
C ARG A 240 -12.11 -7.89 6.37
N ALA A 241 -11.73 -8.94 7.08
CA ALA A 241 -10.89 -8.83 8.29
C ALA A 241 -9.53 -8.17 7.99
N LEU A 242 -8.90 -8.51 6.86
CA LEU A 242 -7.64 -7.88 6.44
C LEU A 242 -7.78 -6.38 6.13
N VAL A 243 -8.92 -5.95 5.58
CA VAL A 243 -9.20 -4.53 5.37
C VAL A 243 -9.48 -3.83 6.70
N GLU A 244 -10.44 -4.34 7.47
CA GLU A 244 -11.01 -3.67 8.64
C GLU A 244 -10.09 -3.71 9.87
N GLN A 245 -9.41 -4.84 10.09
CA GLN A 245 -8.60 -5.09 11.30
C GLN A 245 -7.11 -4.95 11.02
N ALA A 246 -6.64 -5.49 9.89
CA ALA A 246 -5.21 -5.42 9.54
C ALA A 246 -4.83 -4.11 8.82
N GLY A 247 -5.80 -3.34 8.33
CA GLY A 247 -5.55 -2.06 7.67
C GLY A 247 -4.88 -2.18 6.31
N ILE A 248 -5.10 -3.30 5.60
CA ILE A 248 -4.62 -3.47 4.23
C ILE A 248 -5.48 -2.59 3.29
N PRO A 249 -4.87 -1.76 2.41
CA PRO A 249 -5.63 -0.79 1.61
C PRO A 249 -6.70 -1.42 0.74
N CYS A 250 -6.36 -2.53 0.07
CA CYS A 250 -7.30 -3.27 -0.77
C CYS A 250 -7.09 -4.77 -0.64
N VAL A 251 -8.18 -5.53 -0.57
CA VAL A 251 -8.12 -6.99 -0.54
C VAL A 251 -9.17 -7.57 -1.48
N ILE A 252 -8.78 -8.56 -2.26
CA ILE A 252 -9.68 -9.30 -3.14
C ILE A 252 -9.90 -10.68 -2.53
N GLY A 253 -11.16 -11.04 -2.28
CA GLY A 253 -11.57 -12.36 -1.80
C GLY A 253 -12.66 -12.98 -2.66
N MET A 254 -12.98 -14.25 -2.40
CA MET A 254 -14.01 -15.00 -3.13
C MET A 254 -15.23 -15.20 -2.25
N THR A 255 -16.40 -14.80 -2.73
CA THR A 255 -17.68 -14.90 -1.99
C THR A 255 -18.17 -16.33 -1.79
N ARG A 256 -17.73 -17.25 -2.66
CA ARG A 256 -18.16 -18.65 -2.69
C ARG A 256 -17.10 -19.53 -3.34
N ARG A 257 -17.45 -20.78 -3.64
CA ARG A 257 -16.63 -21.67 -4.46
C ARG A 257 -16.46 -21.08 -5.86
N ILE A 258 -15.25 -21.20 -6.39
CA ILE A 258 -14.84 -20.81 -7.74
C ILE A 258 -14.13 -21.99 -8.40
N ALA A 259 -14.33 -22.18 -9.70
CA ALA A 259 -13.56 -23.19 -10.43
C ALA A 259 -12.10 -22.77 -10.60
N ASP A 260 -11.17 -23.74 -10.57
CA ASP A 260 -9.73 -23.51 -10.76
C ASP A 260 -9.45 -22.75 -12.06
N THR A 261 -10.12 -23.10 -13.17
CA THR A 261 -9.99 -22.41 -14.45
C THR A 261 -10.46 -20.95 -14.41
N SER A 262 -11.49 -20.66 -13.61
CA SER A 262 -12.02 -19.29 -13.44
C SER A 262 -11.08 -18.44 -12.59
N ALA A 263 -10.51 -19.02 -11.53
CA ALA A 263 -9.49 -18.40 -10.69
C ALA A 263 -8.24 -18.01 -11.51
N VAL A 264 -7.75 -18.94 -12.35
CA VAL A 264 -6.63 -18.68 -13.27
C VAL A 264 -6.96 -17.58 -14.29
N ALA A 265 -8.18 -17.61 -14.88
CA ALA A 265 -8.61 -16.59 -15.84
C ALA A 265 -8.70 -15.20 -15.19
N PHE A 266 -9.23 -15.12 -13.97
CA PHE A 266 -9.24 -13.88 -13.20
C PHE A 266 -7.83 -13.34 -12.97
N ALA A 267 -6.92 -14.17 -12.47
CA ALA A 267 -5.53 -13.80 -12.25
C ALA A 267 -4.86 -13.32 -13.55
N ALA A 268 -5.13 -13.99 -14.68
CA ALA A 268 -4.60 -13.60 -15.99
C ALA A 268 -5.01 -12.16 -16.36
N GLY A 269 -6.30 -11.85 -16.33
CA GLY A 269 -6.80 -10.50 -16.64
C GLY A 269 -6.29 -9.44 -15.67
N PHE A 270 -6.25 -9.77 -14.38
CA PHE A 270 -5.78 -8.90 -13.30
C PHE A 270 -4.30 -8.53 -13.47
N TYR A 271 -3.41 -9.52 -13.58
CA TYR A 271 -1.98 -9.27 -13.72
C TYR A 271 -1.60 -8.66 -15.07
N ARG A 272 -2.32 -8.99 -16.16
CA ARG A 272 -2.16 -8.30 -17.44
C ARG A 272 -2.40 -6.80 -17.26
N ALA A 273 -3.53 -6.44 -16.66
CA ALA A 273 -3.88 -5.04 -16.44
C ALA A 273 -2.87 -4.30 -15.55
N LEU A 274 -2.42 -4.92 -14.46
CA LEU A 274 -1.35 -4.36 -13.62
C LEU A 274 -0.04 -4.19 -14.39
N GLY A 275 0.34 -5.16 -15.23
CA GLY A 275 1.51 -5.09 -16.10
C GLY A 275 1.45 -3.93 -17.11
N TYR A 276 0.24 -3.52 -17.53
CA TYR A 276 0.02 -2.33 -18.37
C TYR A 276 -0.20 -1.04 -17.55
N GLY A 277 0.15 -1.04 -16.26
CA GLY A 277 0.12 0.16 -15.41
C GLY A 277 -1.27 0.64 -15.03
N ARG A 278 -2.29 -0.23 -15.10
CA ARG A 278 -3.65 0.13 -14.69
C ARG A 278 -3.78 0.18 -13.17
N ALA A 279 -4.61 1.09 -12.68
CA ALA A 279 -5.01 1.16 -11.28
C ALA A 279 -5.77 -0.10 -10.85
N LEU A 280 -5.81 -0.35 -9.55
CA LEU A 280 -6.30 -1.60 -8.98
C LEU A 280 -7.76 -1.90 -9.34
N GLN A 281 -8.63 -0.88 -9.33
CA GLN A 281 -10.04 -1.02 -9.72
C GLN A 281 -10.17 -1.56 -11.15
N THR A 282 -9.46 -0.96 -12.11
CA THR A 282 -9.51 -1.44 -13.50
C THR A 282 -8.88 -2.83 -13.63
N ALA A 283 -7.79 -3.11 -12.91
CA ALA A 283 -7.20 -4.44 -12.92
C ALA A 283 -8.17 -5.52 -12.43
N PHE A 284 -8.90 -5.22 -11.35
CA PHE A 284 -9.97 -6.09 -10.83
C PHE A 284 -11.09 -6.29 -11.86
N GLU A 285 -11.57 -5.22 -12.48
CA GLU A 285 -12.62 -5.28 -13.52
C GLU A 285 -12.20 -6.09 -14.75
N LEU A 286 -10.95 -5.93 -15.20
CA LEU A 286 -10.39 -6.71 -16.31
C LEU A 286 -10.18 -8.17 -15.94
N GLY A 287 -9.82 -8.48 -14.69
CA GLY A 287 -9.81 -9.85 -14.18
C GLY A 287 -11.20 -10.48 -14.23
N ARG A 288 -12.24 -9.78 -13.77
CA ARG A 288 -13.63 -10.26 -13.86
C ARG A 288 -14.09 -10.43 -15.31
N ASN A 289 -13.69 -9.53 -16.20
CA ASN A 289 -14.01 -9.62 -17.63
C ASN A 289 -13.36 -10.86 -18.27
N GLU A 290 -12.07 -11.11 -18.00
CA GLU A 290 -11.37 -12.31 -18.50
C GLU A 290 -12.04 -13.59 -18.00
N LEU A 291 -12.34 -13.65 -16.69
CA LEU A 291 -13.07 -14.76 -16.08
C LEU A 291 -14.42 -14.98 -16.80
N SER A 292 -15.13 -13.91 -17.16
CA SER A 292 -16.46 -14.01 -17.79
C SER A 292 -16.44 -14.72 -19.14
N PHE A 293 -15.32 -14.76 -19.87
CA PHE A 293 -15.22 -15.54 -21.11
C PHE A 293 -15.15 -17.05 -20.86
N VAL A 294 -14.67 -17.47 -19.69
CA VAL A 294 -14.53 -18.88 -19.30
C VAL A 294 -15.77 -19.35 -18.53
N ALA A 295 -16.25 -18.53 -17.59
CA ALA A 295 -17.36 -18.84 -16.71
C ALA A 295 -18.18 -17.56 -16.40
N PRO A 296 -19.09 -17.12 -17.29
CA PRO A 296 -19.89 -15.90 -17.09
C PRO A 296 -20.59 -15.85 -15.73
N GLY A 297 -21.09 -17.00 -15.27
CA GLY A 297 -21.78 -17.16 -14.00
C GLY A 297 -20.90 -17.16 -12.75
N GLU A 298 -19.59 -16.94 -12.88
CA GLU A 298 -18.65 -16.80 -11.75
C GLU A 298 -17.99 -15.41 -11.69
N SER A 299 -18.37 -14.51 -12.60
CA SER A 299 -17.79 -13.16 -12.69
C SER A 299 -18.09 -12.28 -11.47
N ASP A 300 -19.06 -12.65 -10.64
CA ASP A 300 -19.44 -11.98 -9.40
C ASP A 300 -18.76 -12.56 -8.14
N VAL A 301 -17.99 -13.65 -8.30
CA VAL A 301 -17.35 -14.35 -7.19
C VAL A 301 -16.21 -13.54 -6.59
N PRO A 302 -15.24 -13.01 -7.36
CA PRO A 302 -14.21 -12.14 -6.81
C PRO A 302 -14.83 -10.82 -6.33
N ARG A 303 -14.47 -10.39 -5.13
CA ARG A 303 -14.88 -9.11 -4.53
C ARG A 303 -13.67 -8.32 -4.10
N LEU A 304 -13.58 -7.10 -4.59
CA LEU A 304 -12.62 -6.09 -4.15
C LEU A 304 -13.22 -5.34 -2.95
N LEU A 305 -12.51 -5.39 -1.83
CA LEU A 305 -12.81 -4.66 -0.60
C LEU A 305 -11.72 -3.61 -0.37
N THR A 306 -12.11 -2.44 0.10
CA THR A 306 -11.22 -1.28 0.27
C THR A 306 -11.32 -0.71 1.67
N GLY A 307 -10.18 -0.29 2.22
CA GLY A 307 -10.12 0.43 3.49
C GLY A 307 -10.74 1.82 3.41
N SER A 308 -11.08 2.37 4.57
CA SER A 308 -11.63 3.73 4.68
C SER A 308 -10.67 4.76 4.07
N GLY A 309 -11.18 5.59 3.15
CA GLY A 309 -10.41 6.64 2.47
C GLY A 309 -9.50 6.15 1.34
N VAL A 310 -9.51 4.84 1.01
CA VAL A 310 -8.77 4.30 -0.12
C VAL A 310 -9.65 4.30 -1.37
N ASP A 311 -9.20 4.97 -2.43
CA ASP A 311 -9.82 4.91 -3.75
C ASP A 311 -9.07 3.92 -4.66
N PRO A 312 -9.63 2.73 -4.95
CA PRO A 312 -8.96 1.74 -5.80
C PRO A 312 -8.84 2.21 -7.26
N ALA A 313 -9.59 3.23 -7.69
CA ALA A 313 -9.49 3.77 -9.05
C ALA A 313 -8.23 4.59 -9.28
N THR A 314 -7.59 5.07 -8.21
CA THR A 314 -6.33 5.83 -8.27
C THR A 314 -5.14 5.06 -7.69
N LEU A 315 -5.37 3.97 -6.95
CA LEU A 315 -4.32 3.15 -6.36
C LEU A 315 -3.55 2.34 -7.41
N THR A 316 -2.24 2.60 -7.54
CA THR A 316 -1.28 1.74 -8.25
C THR A 316 -0.49 0.89 -7.26
N ILE A 317 0.02 -0.27 -7.70
CA ILE A 317 0.79 -1.20 -6.84
C ILE A 317 2.25 -0.76 -6.67
N GLY A 318 2.76 0.12 -7.52
CA GLY A 318 4.06 0.80 -7.34
C GLY A 318 4.21 2.00 -8.26
#